data_AF-A0AAN4KT11-F1
#
_entry.id   AF-A0AAN4KT11-F1
#
_cell.length_a   1.000
_cell.length_b   1.000
_cell.length_c   1.000
_cell.angle_alpha   90.00
_cell.angle_beta   90.00
_cell.angle_gamma   90.00
#
_symmetry.space_group_name_H-M   'P 1'
#
loop_
_entity.id
_entity.type
_entity.pdbx_description
1 polymer ?
#
loop_
_entity_poly.entity_id
_entity_poly.type
_entity_poly.pdbx_seq_one_letter_code
_entity_poly.pdbx_strand_id
1 'polypeptide(L)'
;MDIKSHLKRLYDNRLLERENEIRDFNESLMEVIAYNDVSVITDLCLVLDDETEQFDVMFDLIYGIESLYKNNIEEGLVCIAKAFPKMISSAQEWVEILHYRILNHPQVRLAYGKVLSGFDPSITISIKELLIDIKNEDPDMFSESVNEVIKSI
;
A
#
# COMPACT_ATOMS: atom_id res chain seq x y z
N MET A 1 -7.18 21.65 10.44
CA MET A 1 -6.71 21.63 9.04
C MET A 1 -7.59 20.62 8.30
N ASP A 2 -7.90 20.79 7.02
CA ASP A 2 -8.75 19.82 6.31
C ASP A 2 -7.94 18.57 5.88
N ILE A 3 -8.64 17.49 5.53
CA ILE A 3 -8.02 16.21 5.18
C ILE A 3 -7.03 16.32 4.01
N LYS A 4 -7.32 17.16 3.00
CA LYS A 4 -6.44 17.33 1.83
C LYS A 4 -5.15 18.02 2.22
N SER A 5 -5.24 18.97 3.15
CA SER A 5 -4.07 19.65 3.70
C SER A 5 -3.18 18.70 4.51
N HIS A 6 -3.75 17.75 5.26
CA HIS A 6 -2.98 16.69 5.93
C HIS A 6 -2.31 15.73 4.94
N LEU A 7 -3.04 15.25 3.92
CA LEU A 7 -2.48 14.40 2.86
C LEU A 7 -1.34 15.09 2.11
N LYS A 8 -1.49 16.38 1.81
CA LYS A 8 -0.42 17.17 1.20
C LYS A 8 0.82 17.25 2.11
N ARG A 9 0.62 17.47 3.42
CA ARG A 9 1.72 17.54 4.39
C ARG A 9 2.45 16.21 4.55
N LEU A 10 1.74 15.08 4.44
CA LEU A 10 2.37 13.75 4.37
C LEU A 10 3.26 13.63 3.14
N TYR A 11 2.73 13.93 1.96
CA TYR A 11 3.47 13.82 0.71
C TYR A 11 4.69 14.75 0.65
N ASP A 12 4.54 15.99 1.10
CA ASP A 12 5.61 17.00 1.10
C ASP A 12 6.76 16.63 2.06
N ASN A 13 6.47 15.94 3.16
CA ASN A 13 7.44 15.57 4.20
C ASN A 13 7.90 14.11 4.12
N ARG A 14 7.55 13.37 3.06
CA ARG A 14 7.75 11.91 3.00
C ARG A 14 9.21 11.45 3.05
N LEU A 15 10.16 12.30 2.64
CA LEU A 15 11.59 11.99 2.73
C LEU A 15 12.14 12.10 4.15
N LEU A 16 11.40 12.74 5.07
CA LEU A 16 11.65 12.73 6.52
C LEU A 16 13.08 13.14 6.91
N GLU A 17 13.70 14.05 6.16
CA GLU A 17 15.12 14.43 6.30
C GLU A 17 15.40 15.21 7.60
N ARG A 18 14.36 15.82 8.19
CA ARG A 18 14.49 16.69 9.38
C ARG A 18 13.49 16.33 10.47
N GLU A 19 13.86 16.58 11.72
CA GLU A 19 13.01 16.33 12.89
C GLU A 19 11.64 17.03 12.80
N ASN A 20 11.59 18.25 12.24
CA ASN A 20 10.32 18.93 12.05
C ASN A 20 9.44 18.24 11.00
N GLU A 21 10.02 17.68 9.95
CA GLU A 21 9.30 16.93 8.91
C GLU A 21 8.74 15.63 9.49
N ILE A 22 9.52 14.92 10.30
CA ILE A 22 9.07 13.71 11.01
C ILE A 22 7.89 13.99 11.94
N ARG A 23 8.00 15.04 12.76
CA ARG A 23 6.90 15.44 13.66
C ARG A 23 5.65 15.80 12.85
N ASP A 24 5.83 16.63 11.83
CA ASP A 24 4.76 17.13 10.97
C ASP A 24 4.05 16.01 10.20
N PHE A 25 4.82 15.01 9.77
CA PHE A 25 4.33 13.78 9.14
C PHE A 25 3.50 12.96 10.12
N ASN A 26 4.05 12.64 11.30
CA ASN A 26 3.37 11.81 12.30
C ASN A 26 2.06 12.44 12.78
N GLU A 27 2.05 13.75 13.06
CA GLU A 27 0.83 14.49 13.39
C GLU A 27 -0.21 14.38 12.26
N SER A 28 0.23 14.51 11.01
CA SER A 28 -0.68 14.44 9.86
C SER A 28 -1.20 13.03 9.62
N LEU A 29 -0.38 12.01 9.83
CA LEU A 29 -0.76 10.61 9.66
C LEU A 29 -1.85 10.24 10.67
N MET A 30 -1.70 10.65 11.94
CA MET A 30 -2.70 10.44 12.98
C MET A 30 -4.06 11.05 12.58
N GLU A 31 -4.07 12.27 12.08
CA GLU A 31 -5.30 12.97 11.66
C GLU A 31 -5.95 12.31 10.43
N VAL A 32 -5.16 11.86 9.44
CA VAL A 32 -5.69 11.13 8.27
C VAL A 32 -6.29 9.79 8.68
N ILE A 33 -5.62 9.03 9.55
CA ILE A 33 -6.14 7.73 10.04
C ILE A 33 -7.41 7.94 10.88
N ALA A 34 -7.44 8.96 11.74
CA ALA A 34 -8.61 9.28 12.57
C ALA A 34 -9.84 9.68 11.77
N TYR A 35 -9.67 10.21 10.55
CA TYR A 35 -10.76 10.49 9.63
C TYR A 35 -11.50 9.21 9.17
N ASN A 36 -10.83 8.05 9.22
CA ASN A 36 -11.41 6.71 9.02
C ASN A 36 -12.21 6.56 7.70
N ASP A 37 -11.66 7.11 6.62
CA ASP A 37 -12.20 7.02 5.26
C ASP A 37 -11.25 6.21 4.39
N VAL A 38 -11.73 5.09 3.83
CA VAL A 38 -10.93 4.18 3.01
C VAL A 38 -10.43 4.84 1.73
N SER A 39 -11.13 5.85 1.22
CA SER A 39 -10.77 6.52 -0.03
C SER A 39 -9.41 7.23 0.02
N VAL A 40 -8.94 7.59 1.22
CA VAL A 40 -7.62 8.24 1.42
C VAL A 40 -6.44 7.28 1.22
N ILE A 41 -6.69 5.96 1.19
CA ILE A 41 -5.63 4.95 1.03
C ILE A 41 -4.85 5.15 -0.27
N THR A 42 -5.53 5.55 -1.35
CA THR A 42 -4.82 5.81 -2.61
C THR A 42 -3.78 6.91 -2.43
N ASP A 43 -4.11 8.01 -1.75
CA ASP A 43 -3.16 9.09 -1.48
C ASP A 43 -2.06 8.66 -0.49
N LEU A 44 -2.41 7.90 0.56
CA LEU A 44 -1.43 7.36 1.51
C LEU A 44 -0.42 6.42 0.85
N CYS A 45 -0.85 5.59 -0.09
CA CYS A 45 0.05 4.74 -0.87
C CYS A 45 1.08 5.57 -1.68
N LEU A 46 0.70 6.76 -2.16
CA LEU A 46 1.61 7.65 -2.90
C LEU A 46 2.60 8.41 -2.00
N VAL A 47 2.45 8.31 -0.68
CA VAL A 47 3.40 8.88 0.28
C VAL A 47 4.61 7.98 0.47
N LEU A 48 4.50 6.67 0.22
CA LEU A 48 5.63 5.75 0.26
C LEU A 48 6.68 6.17 -0.79
N ASP A 49 7.95 6.13 -0.41
CA ASP A 49 9.08 6.56 -1.25
C ASP A 49 10.34 5.81 -0.80
N ASP A 50 11.02 5.15 -1.74
CA ASP A 50 12.20 4.31 -1.46
C ASP A 50 13.41 5.15 -1.00
N GLU A 51 13.42 6.46 -1.27
CA GLU A 51 14.48 7.38 -0.81
C GLU A 51 14.33 7.77 0.68
N THR A 52 13.32 7.23 1.38
CA THR A 52 13.08 7.53 2.80
C THR A 52 13.94 6.65 3.71
N GLU A 53 14.84 7.26 4.47
CA GLU A 53 15.71 6.52 5.41
C GLU A 53 15.00 6.13 6.73
N GLN A 54 13.90 6.80 7.07
CA GLN A 54 13.13 6.58 8.30
C GLN A 54 12.13 5.43 8.13
N PHE A 55 12.65 4.21 7.95
CA PHE A 55 11.85 2.99 7.72
C PHE A 55 10.75 2.77 8.75
N ASP A 56 11.02 3.00 10.05
CA ASP A 56 10.03 2.82 11.11
C ASP A 56 8.78 3.69 10.89
N VAL A 57 8.97 4.94 10.43
CA VAL A 57 7.86 5.86 10.14
C VAL A 57 7.07 5.41 8.91
N MET A 58 7.74 4.86 7.90
CA MET A 58 7.06 4.30 6.73
C MET A 58 6.32 2.99 7.07
N PHE A 59 6.81 2.19 8.01
CA PHE A 59 6.05 1.08 8.55
C PHE A 59 4.81 1.54 9.32
N ASP A 60 4.89 2.63 10.10
CA ASP A 60 3.71 3.24 10.73
C ASP A 60 2.65 3.67 9.69
N LEU A 61 3.08 4.17 8.54
CA LEU A 61 2.19 4.44 7.40
C LEU A 61 1.53 3.16 6.86
N ILE A 62 2.29 2.07 6.69
CA ILE A 62 1.74 0.75 6.28
C ILE A 62 0.69 0.26 7.28
N TYR A 63 1.01 0.28 8.58
CA TYR A 63 0.05 -0.09 9.63
C TYR A 63 -1.20 0.81 9.61
N GLY A 64 -1.02 2.10 9.31
CA GLY A 64 -2.10 3.05 9.10
C GLY A 64 -3.04 2.63 7.96
N ILE A 65 -2.48 2.32 6.79
CA ILE A 65 -3.24 1.84 5.62
C ILE A 65 -4.02 0.56 5.96
N GLU A 66 -3.37 -0.41 6.61
CA GLU A 66 -4.02 -1.65 7.05
C GLU A 66 -5.17 -1.42 8.04
N SER A 67 -4.97 -0.47 8.96
CA SER A 67 -6.00 -0.13 9.95
C SER A 67 -7.26 0.46 9.32
N LEU A 68 -7.11 1.19 8.20
CA LEU A 68 -8.21 1.81 7.47
C LEU A 68 -9.05 0.77 6.71
N TYR A 69 -8.40 -0.19 6.05
CA TYR A 69 -9.15 -1.18 5.26
C TYR A 69 -9.60 -2.41 6.06
N LYS A 70 -9.17 -2.59 7.33
CA LYS A 70 -9.46 -3.81 8.12
C LYS A 70 -10.94 -4.23 8.13
N ASN A 71 -11.86 -3.27 8.08
CA ASN A 71 -13.31 -3.51 8.06
C ASN A 71 -13.94 -3.42 6.65
N ASN A 72 -13.18 -2.97 5.66
CA ASN A 72 -13.59 -2.71 4.28
C ASN A 72 -12.49 -3.20 3.30
N ILE A 73 -12.12 -4.47 3.43
CA ILE A 73 -10.91 -5.04 2.79
C ILE A 73 -10.92 -4.84 1.27
N GLU A 74 -12.01 -5.20 0.59
CA GLU A 74 -12.09 -5.09 -0.87
C GLU A 74 -11.99 -3.65 -1.35
N GLU A 75 -12.62 -2.69 -0.66
CA GLU A 75 -12.54 -1.27 -1.00
C GLU A 75 -11.13 -0.71 -0.82
N GLY A 76 -10.44 -1.07 0.27
CA GLY A 76 -9.05 -0.66 0.48
C GLY A 76 -8.09 -1.27 -0.52
N LEU A 77 -8.28 -2.55 -0.87
CA LEU A 77 -7.49 -3.22 -1.90
C LEU A 77 -7.70 -2.60 -3.29
N VAL A 78 -8.92 -2.13 -3.59
CA VAL A 78 -9.17 -1.31 -4.80
C VAL A 78 -8.35 -0.02 -4.75
N CYS A 79 -8.28 0.67 -3.61
CA CYS A 79 -7.47 1.88 -3.46
C CYS A 79 -5.97 1.63 -3.63
N ILE A 80 -5.45 0.49 -3.13
CA ILE A 80 -4.07 0.07 -3.33
C ILE A 80 -3.79 -0.22 -4.81
N ALA A 81 -4.64 -1.01 -5.47
CA ALA A 81 -4.49 -1.31 -6.89
C ALA A 81 -4.54 -0.05 -7.77
N LYS A 82 -5.38 0.94 -7.42
CA LYS A 82 -5.41 2.25 -8.10
C LYS A 82 -4.10 3.03 -7.97
N ALA A 83 -3.43 2.95 -6.83
CA ALA A 83 -2.19 3.67 -6.57
C ALA A 83 -0.98 3.01 -7.28
N PHE A 84 -1.02 1.69 -7.46
CA PHE A 84 0.09 0.87 -7.95
C PHE A 84 0.89 1.46 -9.12
N PRO A 85 0.28 1.90 -10.25
CA PRO A 85 1.06 2.38 -11.40
C PRO A 85 1.90 3.63 -11.11
N LYS A 86 1.51 4.43 -10.11
CA LYS A 86 2.25 5.61 -9.69
C LYS A 86 3.26 5.32 -8.60
N MET A 87 3.04 4.28 -7.79
CA MET A 87 3.98 3.90 -6.74
C MET A 87 5.26 3.32 -7.32
N ILE A 88 5.15 2.47 -8.34
CA ILE A 88 6.30 1.70 -8.86
C ILE A 88 7.44 2.58 -9.43
N SER A 89 7.19 3.87 -9.70
CA SER A 89 8.22 4.79 -10.18
C SER A 89 9.15 5.33 -9.08
N SER A 90 8.72 5.29 -7.81
CA SER A 90 9.47 5.91 -6.70
C SER A 90 9.45 5.10 -5.41
N ALA A 91 8.71 4.00 -5.37
CA ALA A 91 8.42 3.24 -4.16
C ALA A 91 8.34 1.73 -4.46
N GLN A 92 9.24 1.20 -5.29
CA GLN A 92 9.24 -0.20 -5.69
C GLN A 92 9.40 -1.12 -4.47
N GLU A 93 10.35 -0.82 -3.57
CA GLU A 93 10.57 -1.65 -2.37
C GLU A 93 9.33 -1.62 -1.46
N TRP A 94 8.72 -0.45 -1.29
CA TRP A 94 7.48 -0.32 -0.52
C TRP A 94 6.26 -0.98 -1.18
N VAL A 95 6.20 -1.00 -2.51
CA VAL A 95 5.19 -1.76 -3.27
C VAL A 95 5.33 -3.24 -2.98
N GLU A 96 6.54 -3.80 -3.02
CA GLU A 96 6.81 -5.20 -2.67
C GLU A 96 6.42 -5.50 -1.22
N ILE A 97 6.85 -4.65 -0.27
CA ILE A 97 6.47 -4.76 1.14
C ILE A 97 4.95 -4.79 1.31
N LEU A 98 4.22 -3.88 0.70
CA LEU A 98 2.76 -3.83 0.79
C LEU A 98 2.12 -5.12 0.23
N HIS A 99 2.67 -5.68 -0.83
CA HIS A 99 2.19 -6.95 -1.40
C HIS A 99 2.57 -8.16 -0.55
N TYR A 100 3.74 -8.18 0.09
CA TYR A 100 4.07 -9.20 1.11
C TYR A 100 3.04 -9.20 2.24
N ARG A 101 2.65 -8.01 2.71
CA ARG A 101 1.62 -7.86 3.76
C ARG A 101 0.27 -8.43 3.33
N ILE A 102 -0.16 -8.14 2.10
CA ILE A 102 -1.40 -8.68 1.51
C ILE A 102 -1.34 -10.21 1.41
N LEU A 103 -0.26 -10.77 0.86
CA LEU A 103 -0.07 -12.20 0.63
C LEU A 103 -0.01 -13.01 1.94
N ASN A 104 0.55 -12.42 3.00
CA ASN A 104 0.69 -13.08 4.29
C ASN A 104 -0.64 -13.23 5.05
N HIS A 105 -1.72 -12.53 4.65
CA HIS A 105 -3.01 -12.64 5.32
C HIS A 105 -4.06 -13.36 4.43
N PRO A 106 -4.48 -14.60 4.77
CA PRO A 106 -5.36 -15.41 3.92
C PRO A 106 -6.64 -14.71 3.47
N GLN A 107 -7.34 -14.02 4.39
CA GLN A 107 -8.56 -13.29 4.05
C GLN A 107 -8.30 -12.12 3.09
N VAL A 108 -7.15 -11.44 3.20
CA VAL A 108 -6.85 -10.24 2.41
C VAL A 108 -6.41 -10.66 1.01
N ARG A 109 -5.52 -11.65 0.87
CA ARG A 109 -5.13 -12.15 -0.46
C ARG A 109 -6.29 -12.75 -1.26
N LEU A 110 -7.21 -13.47 -0.60
CA LEU A 110 -8.40 -14.00 -1.28
C LEU A 110 -9.31 -12.87 -1.77
N ALA A 111 -9.47 -11.81 -0.99
CA ALA A 111 -10.18 -10.61 -1.42
C ALA A 111 -9.45 -9.90 -2.58
N TYR A 112 -8.11 -9.89 -2.56
CA TYR A 112 -7.30 -9.24 -3.59
C TYR A 112 -7.46 -9.90 -4.96
N GLY A 113 -7.44 -11.23 -5.00
CA GLY A 113 -7.75 -11.96 -6.25
C GLY A 113 -9.10 -11.59 -6.85
N LYS A 114 -10.14 -11.43 -6.01
CA LYS A 114 -11.47 -10.98 -6.46
C LYS A 114 -11.43 -9.55 -7.00
N VAL A 115 -10.80 -8.63 -6.27
CA VAL A 115 -10.66 -7.23 -6.69
C VAL A 115 -10.00 -7.15 -8.05
N LEU A 116 -8.85 -7.81 -8.23
CA LEU A 116 -8.09 -7.77 -9.48
C LEU A 116 -8.83 -8.40 -10.67
N SER A 117 -9.68 -9.40 -10.44
CA SER A 117 -10.46 -10.08 -11.50
C SER A 117 -11.45 -9.16 -12.23
N GLY A 118 -11.94 -8.13 -11.54
CA GLY A 118 -12.86 -7.14 -12.08
C GLY A 118 -12.23 -5.76 -12.31
N PHE A 119 -10.91 -5.66 -12.15
CA PHE A 119 -10.19 -4.39 -12.20
C PHE A 119 -9.69 -4.06 -13.62
N ASP A 120 -9.03 -2.91 -13.77
CA ASP A 120 -8.41 -2.51 -15.04
C ASP A 120 -7.40 -3.58 -15.50
N PRO A 121 -7.54 -4.13 -16.73
CA PRO A 121 -6.68 -5.22 -17.20
C PRO A 121 -5.20 -4.85 -17.25
N SER A 122 -4.84 -3.60 -17.56
CA SER A 122 -3.44 -3.18 -17.62
C SER A 122 -2.83 -3.18 -16.23
N ILE A 123 -3.54 -2.66 -15.24
CA ILE A 123 -3.09 -2.63 -13.85
C ILE A 123 -3.01 -4.07 -13.30
N THR A 124 -4.01 -4.91 -13.56
CA THR A 124 -4.03 -6.30 -13.14
C THR A 124 -2.86 -7.09 -13.70
N ILE A 125 -2.48 -6.88 -14.97
CA ILE A 125 -1.30 -7.53 -15.57
C ILE A 125 -0.02 -7.10 -14.85
N SER A 126 0.19 -5.81 -14.61
CA SER A 126 1.42 -5.34 -13.95
C SER A 126 1.51 -5.80 -12.50
N ILE A 127 0.40 -5.86 -11.77
CA ILE A 127 0.37 -6.44 -10.41
C ILE A 127 0.66 -7.95 -10.47
N LYS A 128 0.12 -8.66 -11.47
CA LYS A 128 0.39 -10.10 -11.65
C LYS A 128 1.86 -10.37 -11.93
N GLU A 129 2.53 -9.53 -12.71
CA GLU A 129 3.98 -9.59 -12.94
C GLU A 129 4.75 -9.42 -11.62
N LEU A 130 4.44 -8.39 -10.81
CA LEU A 130 5.02 -8.22 -9.48
C LEU A 130 4.82 -9.46 -8.60
N LEU A 131 3.61 -10.03 -8.56
CA LEU A 131 3.33 -11.21 -7.74
C LEU A 131 4.14 -12.43 -8.19
N ILE A 132 4.41 -12.55 -9.50
CA ILE A 132 5.29 -13.60 -10.03
C ILE A 132 6.74 -13.35 -9.60
N ASP A 133 7.20 -12.10 -9.61
CA ASP A 133 8.55 -11.74 -9.16
C ASP A 133 8.74 -12.06 -7.67
N ILE A 134 7.81 -11.64 -6.81
CA ILE A 134 7.75 -12.01 -5.37
C ILE A 134 7.83 -13.53 -5.18
N LYS A 135 7.07 -14.29 -5.98
CA LYS A 135 7.09 -15.75 -5.91
C LYS A 135 8.45 -16.33 -6.33
N ASN A 136 9.14 -15.72 -7.29
CA ASN A 136 10.43 -16.21 -7.76
C ASN A 136 11.57 -15.88 -6.79
N GLU A 137 11.44 -14.78 -6.04
CA GLU A 137 12.39 -14.36 -5.00
C GLU A 137 12.40 -15.30 -3.80
N ASP A 138 11.22 -15.63 -3.24
CA ASP A 138 11.07 -16.61 -2.16
C ASP A 138 9.89 -17.56 -2.44
N PRO A 139 10.12 -18.61 -3.24
CA PRO A 139 9.07 -19.55 -3.62
C PRO A 139 8.58 -20.39 -2.44
N ASP A 140 9.42 -20.64 -1.43
CA ASP A 140 9.06 -21.42 -0.25
C ASP A 140 8.05 -20.66 0.61
N MET A 141 8.20 -19.33 0.70
CA MET A 141 7.27 -18.46 1.43
C MET A 141 6.02 -18.10 0.63
N PHE A 142 6.16 -17.75 -0.66
CA PHE A 142 5.08 -17.07 -1.41
C PHE A 142 4.43 -17.87 -2.54
N SER A 143 4.92 -19.07 -2.89
CA SER A 143 4.32 -19.83 -4.01
C SER A 143 2.84 -20.12 -3.83
N GLU A 144 2.43 -20.57 -2.65
CA GLU A 144 1.02 -20.91 -2.39
C GLU A 144 0.14 -19.66 -2.41
N SER A 145 0.52 -18.62 -1.66
CA SER A 145 -0.25 -17.38 -1.54
C SER A 145 -0.39 -16.66 -2.88
N VAL A 146 0.66 -16.59 -3.69
CA VAL A 146 0.61 -16.00 -5.04
C VAL A 146 -0.28 -16.82 -5.97
N ASN A 147 -0.17 -18.16 -5.95
CA ASN A 147 -1.00 -19.01 -6.79
C ASN A 147 -2.50 -18.88 -6.44
N GLU A 148 -2.86 -18.65 -5.17
CA GLU A 148 -4.25 -18.39 -4.77
C GLU A 148 -4.80 -17.11 -5.42
N VAL A 149 -4.03 -16.03 -5.41
CA VAL A 149 -4.43 -14.75 -6.04
C VAL A 149 -4.53 -14.92 -7.55
N ILE A 150 -3.50 -15.48 -8.19
CA ILE A 150 -3.42 -15.60 -9.65
C ILE A 150 -4.51 -16.53 -10.21
N LYS A 151 -4.95 -17.56 -9.48
CA LYS A 151 -6.07 -18.42 -9.92
C LYS A 151 -7.38 -17.65 -10.12
N SER A 152 -7.51 -16.47 -9.52
CA SER A 152 -8.68 -15.61 -9.63
C SER A 152 -8.61 -14.63 -10.80
N ILE A 153 -7.45 -14.49 -11.47
CA ILE A 153 -7.17 -13.47 -12.52
C ILE A 153 -6.49 -14.02 -13.79
#